data_AF-A0A424MMC1-F1
#
_entry.id   AF-A0A424MMC1-F1
#
_cell.length_a   1.000
_cell.length_b   1.000
_cell.length_c   1.000
_cell.angle_alpha   90.00
_cell.angle_beta   90.00
_cell.angle_gamma   90.00
#
_symmetry.space_group_name_H-M   'P 1'
#
loop_
_entity.id
_entity.type
_entity.pdbx_description
1 polymer ?
#
loop_
_entity_poly.entity_id
_entity_poly.type
_entity_poly.pdbx_seq_one_letter_code
_entity_poly.pdbx_strand_id
1 'polypeptide(L)'
;MLNSKLYKGFSLLEVVIALLIISITFLAYNQLIEQNLKSQELKQTFILESDKRLNLLTIYVSNPDIEQYEVRQILDINEISETKISTYRNFDEIKIDFITPDKSVYITIIK
;
A
#
# COMPACT_ATOMS: atom_id res chain seq x y z
N MET A 1 -31.87 -62.12 19.26
CA MET A 1 -30.79 -61.86 18.27
C MET A 1 -30.17 -60.51 18.59
N LEU A 2 -28.99 -60.49 19.22
CA LEU A 2 -28.28 -59.25 19.53
C LEU A 2 -27.41 -58.88 18.33
N ASN A 3 -27.75 -57.77 17.68
CA ASN A 3 -27.04 -57.24 16.52
C ASN A 3 -25.85 -56.40 17.03
N SER A 4 -24.66 -57.02 17.14
CA SER A 4 -23.45 -56.31 17.54
C SER A 4 -22.97 -55.43 16.38
N LYS A 5 -23.30 -54.13 16.43
CA LYS A 5 -22.66 -53.12 15.58
C LYS A 5 -21.17 -53.08 15.93
N LEU A 6 -20.33 -53.68 15.09
CA LEU A 6 -18.88 -53.55 15.17
C LEU A 6 -18.51 -52.08 14.91
N TYR A 7 -18.15 -51.36 15.96
CA TYR A 7 -17.49 -50.05 15.84
C TYR A 7 -16.08 -50.29 15.28
N LYS A 8 -15.86 -49.97 14.00
CA LYS A 8 -14.51 -49.91 13.44
C LYS A 8 -13.79 -48.70 14.04
N GLY A 9 -12.71 -48.93 14.77
CA GLY A 9 -11.78 -47.88 15.19
C GLY A 9 -10.91 -47.40 14.03
N PHE A 10 -10.27 -46.25 14.20
CA PHE A 10 -9.30 -45.72 13.24
C PHE A 10 -7.95 -46.40 13.40
N SER A 11 -7.30 -46.70 12.28
CA SER A 11 -5.89 -47.07 12.27
C SER A 11 -5.01 -45.87 12.64
N LEU A 12 -3.84 -46.14 13.21
CA LEU A 12 -2.87 -45.08 13.54
C LEU A 12 -2.50 -44.24 12.32
N LEU A 13 -2.40 -44.86 11.14
CA LEU A 13 -2.10 -44.18 9.89
C LEU A 13 -3.20 -43.16 9.52
N GLU A 14 -4.47 -43.54 9.64
CA GLU A 14 -5.60 -42.64 9.36
C GLU A 14 -5.60 -41.44 10.30
N VAL A 15 -5.30 -41.66 11.59
CA VAL A 15 -5.20 -40.58 12.58
C VAL A 15 -4.05 -39.63 12.23
N VAL A 16 -2.89 -40.15 11.87
CA VAL A 16 -1.73 -39.33 11.48
C VAL A 16 -2.01 -38.53 10.22
N ILE A 17 -2.61 -39.14 9.20
CA ILE A 17 -2.99 -38.45 7.96
C ILE A 17 -4.00 -37.35 8.25
N ALA A 18 -5.02 -37.61 9.08
CA ALA A 18 -6.00 -36.60 9.46
C ALA A 18 -5.35 -35.40 10.17
N LEU A 19 -4.43 -35.66 11.12
CA LEU A 19 -3.70 -34.59 11.82
C LEU A 19 -2.81 -33.77 10.87
N LEU A 20 -2.16 -34.42 9.90
CA LEU A 20 -1.36 -33.74 8.88
C LEU A 20 -2.23 -32.84 7.99
N ILE A 21 -3.37 -33.36 7.52
CA ILE A 21 -4.31 -32.59 6.70
C ILE A 21 -4.81 -31.37 7.49
N ILE A 22 -5.24 -31.55 8.74
CA ILE A 22 -5.71 -30.44 9.60
C ILE A 22 -4.61 -29.40 9.79
N SER A 23 -3.38 -29.84 10.05
CA SER A 23 -2.25 -28.92 10.29
C SER A 23 -1.89 -28.12 9.04
N ILE A 24 -1.78 -28.77 7.88
CA ILE A 24 -1.44 -28.11 6.61
C ILE A 24 -2.55 -27.16 6.18
N THR A 25 -3.80 -27.59 6.28
CA THR A 25 -4.95 -26.75 5.90
C THR A 25 -5.09 -25.52 6.81
N PHE A 26 -4.90 -25.69 8.12
CA PHE A 26 -4.90 -24.57 9.06
C PHE A 26 -3.77 -23.56 8.75
N LEU A 27 -2.56 -24.05 8.50
CA LEU A 27 -1.42 -23.19 8.17
C LEU A 27 -1.66 -22.42 6.86
N ALA A 28 -2.08 -23.12 5.80
CA ALA A 28 -2.34 -22.52 4.49
C ALA A 28 -3.44 -21.46 4.57
N TYR A 29 -4.50 -21.70 5.35
CA TYR A 29 -5.58 -20.75 5.55
C TYR A 29 -5.10 -19.47 6.25
N ASN A 30 -4.33 -19.59 7.32
CA ASN A 30 -3.76 -18.42 8.01
C ASN A 30 -2.85 -17.61 7.11
N GLN A 31 -1.96 -18.27 6.36
CA GLN A 31 -1.08 -17.60 5.40
C GLN A 31 -1.87 -16.84 4.32
N LEU A 32 -2.96 -17.41 3.83
CA LEU A 32 -3.81 -16.77 2.84
C LEU A 32 -4.51 -15.52 3.40
N ILE A 33 -4.99 -15.57 4.64
CA ILE A 33 -5.58 -14.39 5.30
C ILE A 33 -4.53 -13.29 5.46
N GLU A 34 -3.36 -13.62 5.99
CA GLU A 34 -2.27 -12.66 6.23
C GLU A 34 -1.85 -11.96 4.92
N GLN A 35 -1.70 -12.72 3.84
CA GLN A 35 -1.39 -12.17 2.52
C GLN A 35 -2.49 -11.22 2.00
N ASN A 36 -3.77 -11.56 2.21
CA ASN A 36 -4.87 -10.70 1.81
C ASN A 36 -4.92 -9.39 2.59
N LEU A 37 -4.71 -9.45 3.92
CA LEU A 37 -4.64 -8.25 4.77
C LEU A 37 -3.49 -7.34 4.33
N LYS A 38 -2.30 -7.90 4.13
CA LYS A 38 -1.14 -7.16 3.62
C LYS A 38 -1.40 -6.54 2.25
N SER A 39 -2.07 -7.26 1.35
CA SER A 39 -2.43 -6.73 0.02
C SER A 39 -3.41 -5.55 0.11
N GLN A 40 -4.39 -5.62 1.03
CA GLN A 40 -5.35 -4.53 1.25
C GLN A 40 -4.66 -3.30 1.84
N GLU A 41 -3.78 -3.48 2.81
CA GLU A 41 -2.98 -2.40 3.41
C GLU A 41 -2.11 -1.70 2.36
N LEU A 42 -1.43 -2.47 1.50
CA LEU A 42 -0.64 -1.91 0.40
C LEU A 42 -1.49 -1.13 -0.60
N LYS A 43 -2.67 -1.65 -0.97
CA LYS A 43 -3.62 -0.93 -1.83
C LYS A 43 -4.09 0.37 -1.20
N GLN A 44 -4.45 0.35 0.08
CA GLN A 44 -4.89 1.54 0.79
C GLN A 44 -3.76 2.58 0.88
N THR A 45 -2.55 2.15 1.19
CA THR A 45 -1.37 3.01 1.21
C THR A 45 -1.10 3.64 -0.16
N PHE A 46 -1.19 2.85 -1.24
CA PHE A 46 -1.02 3.34 -2.60
C PHE A 46 -2.09 4.36 -2.99
N ILE A 47 -3.37 4.12 -2.65
CA ILE A 47 -4.47 5.05 -2.91
C ILE A 47 -4.22 6.37 -2.18
N LEU A 48 -3.86 6.33 -0.89
CA LEU A 48 -3.57 7.53 -0.10
C LEU A 48 -2.37 8.32 -0.65
N GLU A 49 -1.31 7.64 -1.08
CA GLU A 49 -0.15 8.30 -1.70
C GLU A 49 -0.51 8.91 -3.06
N SER A 50 -1.30 8.19 -3.87
CA SER A 50 -1.79 8.66 -5.17
C SER A 50 -2.67 9.90 -5.02
N ASP A 51 -3.62 9.91 -4.09
CA ASP A 51 -4.48 11.06 -3.80
C ASP A 51 -3.66 12.27 -3.33
N LYS A 52 -2.66 12.04 -2.46
CA LYS A 52 -1.75 13.12 -2.02
C LYS A 52 -0.97 13.72 -3.18
N ARG A 53 -0.45 12.90 -4.10
CA ARG A 53 0.25 13.36 -5.30
C ARG A 53 -0.66 14.11 -6.27
N LEU A 54 -1.88 13.61 -6.49
CA LEU A 54 -2.85 14.24 -7.37
C LEU A 54 -3.28 15.60 -6.82
N ASN A 55 -3.58 15.68 -5.53
CA ASN A 55 -3.91 16.95 -4.87
C ASN A 55 -2.76 17.96 -4.97
N LEU A 56 -1.51 17.53 -4.74
CA LEU A 56 -0.32 18.36 -4.91
C LEU A 56 -0.19 18.89 -6.34
N LEU A 57 -0.33 18.01 -7.34
CA LEU A 57 -0.28 18.39 -8.74
C LEU A 57 -1.38 19.40 -9.08
N THR A 58 -2.62 19.16 -8.63
CA THR A 58 -3.74 20.06 -8.87
C THR A 58 -3.49 21.43 -8.27
N ILE A 59 -2.99 21.53 -7.04
CA ILE A 59 -2.68 22.82 -6.40
C ILE A 59 -1.62 23.58 -7.20
N TYR A 60 -0.51 22.93 -7.56
CA TYR A 60 0.61 23.56 -8.27
C TYR A 60 0.29 23.96 -9.71
N VAL A 61 -0.59 23.21 -10.38
CA VAL A 61 -1.03 23.52 -11.76
C VAL A 61 -2.14 24.56 -11.77
N SER A 62 -3.06 24.53 -10.80
CA SER A 62 -4.25 25.40 -10.81
C SER A 62 -3.96 26.82 -10.33
N ASN A 63 -3.01 27.00 -9.41
CA ASN A 63 -2.58 28.31 -8.94
C ASN A 63 -1.05 28.35 -8.82
N PRO A 64 -0.33 28.71 -9.90
CA PRO A 64 1.14 28.75 -9.90
C PRO A 64 1.75 29.84 -8.99
N ASP A 65 0.91 30.75 -8.47
CA ASP A 65 1.28 31.83 -7.54
C ASP A 65 0.83 31.56 -6.09
N ILE A 66 0.38 30.34 -5.76
CA ILE A 66 0.08 29.99 -4.36
C ILE A 66 1.35 30.16 -3.51
N GLU A 67 1.26 30.96 -2.45
CA GLU A 67 2.31 31.09 -1.47
C GLU A 67 2.53 29.73 -0.80
N GLN A 68 3.78 29.24 -0.83
CA GLN A 68 4.17 27.92 -0.30
C GLN A 68 3.66 27.64 1.13
N TYR A 69 3.37 28.68 1.90
CA TYR A 69 2.81 28.60 3.25
C TYR A 69 1.44 27.90 3.32
N GLU A 70 0.53 28.12 2.35
CA GLU A 70 -0.80 27.51 2.35
C GLU A 70 -0.73 26.01 2.02
N VAL A 71 0.17 25.61 1.12
CA VAL A 71 0.41 24.20 0.77
C VAL A 71 1.01 23.42 1.95
N ARG A 72 1.91 24.06 2.71
CA ARG A 72 2.53 23.46 3.90
C ARG A 72 1.49 23.12 4.97
N GLN A 73 0.49 23.98 5.19
CA GLN A 73 -0.55 23.76 6.19
C GLN A 73 -1.59 22.71 5.79
N ILE A 74 -1.96 22.64 4.50
CA ILE A 74 -3.00 21.71 4.03
C ILE A 74 -2.47 20.27 3.92
N LEU A 75 -1.16 20.08 3.71
CA LEU A 75 -0.57 18.77 3.37
C LEU A 75 0.54 18.29 4.32
N ASP A 76 0.76 19.01 5.43
CA ASP A 76 1.76 18.71 6.47
C ASP A 76 3.19 18.59 5.89
N ILE A 77 3.59 19.61 5.13
CA ILE A 77 4.88 19.65 4.42
C ILE A 77 5.81 20.61 5.14
N ASN A 78 6.99 20.13 5.55
CA ASN A 78 7.96 20.92 6.29
C ASN A 78 8.75 21.84 5.36
N GLU A 79 9.15 21.29 4.21
CA GLU A 79 10.02 21.97 3.25
C GLU A 79 9.63 21.62 1.81
N ILE A 80 9.71 22.63 0.95
CA ILE A 80 9.44 22.55 -0.49
C ILE A 80 10.69 23.05 -1.20
N SER A 81 11.26 22.21 -2.06
CA SER A 81 12.44 22.56 -2.86
C SER A 81 12.15 22.38 -4.34
N GLU A 82 12.49 23.37 -5.15
CA GLU A 82 12.32 23.32 -6.61
C GLU A 82 13.69 23.14 -7.26
N THR A 83 13.81 22.13 -8.11
CA THR A 83 15.02 21.84 -8.89
C THR A 83 14.66 21.75 -10.36
N LYS A 84 15.25 22.62 -11.17
CA LYS A 84 15.12 22.58 -12.62
C LYS A 84 15.85 21.35 -13.18
N ILE A 85 15.12 20.41 -13.78
CA ILE A 85 15.67 19.17 -14.35
C ILE A 85 16.21 19.42 -15.75
N SER A 86 15.41 20.07 -16.59
CA SER A 86 15.68 20.20 -18.03
C SER A 86 14.99 21.43 -18.59
N THR A 87 15.44 21.89 -19.75
CA THR A 87 14.77 22.95 -20.52
C THR A 87 14.60 22.44 -21.94
N TYR A 88 13.35 22.43 -22.41
CA TYR A 88 13.02 22.10 -23.79
C TYR A 88 12.33 23.29 -24.47
N ARG A 89 13.07 23.96 -25.36
CA ARG A 89 12.65 25.20 -26.03
C ARG A 89 12.30 26.31 -25.00
N ASN A 90 11.02 26.61 -24.85
CA ASN A 90 10.50 27.64 -23.93
C ASN A 90 9.88 27.02 -22.67
N PHE A 91 10.00 25.70 -22.50
CA PHE A 91 9.44 24.99 -21.37
C PHE A 91 10.54 24.52 -20.43
N ASP A 92 10.36 24.78 -19.14
CA ASP A 92 11.22 24.30 -18.08
C ASP A 92 10.56 23.10 -17.39
N GLU A 93 11.30 21.99 -17.35
CA GLU A 93 10.94 20.84 -16.56
C GLU A 93 11.48 21.05 -15.13
N ILE A 94 10.57 21.18 -14.17
CA ILE A 94 10.87 21.51 -12.79
C ILE A 94 10.44 20.34 -11.91
N LYS A 95 11.37 19.81 -11.13
CA LYS A 95 11.11 18.89 -10.03
C LYS A 95 10.76 19.70 -8.80
N ILE A 96 9.68 19.34 -8.12
CA ILE A 96 9.32 19.91 -6.83
C ILE A 96 9.34 18.77 -5.82
N ASP A 97 10.25 18.88 -4.86
CA ASP A 97 10.42 17.95 -3.76
C ASP A 97 9.66 18.48 -2.53
N PHE A 98 8.78 17.65 -1.99
CA PHE A 98 8.01 17.88 -0.77
C PHE A 98 8.56 16.99 0.34
N ILE A 99 9.15 17.60 1.36
CA ILE A 99 9.73 16.90 2.49
C ILE A 99 8.72 16.95 3.64
N THR A 100 8.23 15.78 4.06
CA THR A 100 7.42 15.59 5.27
C THR A 100 8.24 14.87 6.34
N PRO A 101 7.85 14.88 7.64
CA PRO A 101 8.61 14.26 8.71
C PRO A 101 8.93 12.77 8.45
N ASP A 102 8.00 12.06 7.81
CA ASP A 102 8.09 10.61 7.63
C ASP A 102 8.54 10.19 6.23
N LYS A 103 8.29 11.02 5.20
CA LYS A 103 8.50 10.65 3.78
C LYS A 103 8.79 11.87 2.88
N SER A 104 9.55 11.65 1.81
CA SER A 104 9.72 12.62 0.71
C SER A 104 8.84 12.24 -0.49
N VAL A 105 8.05 13.18 -1.00
CA VAL A 105 7.26 13.00 -2.22
C VAL A 105 7.74 14.03 -3.23
N TYR A 106 7.84 13.67 -4.52
CA TYR A 106 8.20 14.62 -5.56
C TYR A 106 7.14 14.62 -6.67
N ILE A 107 7.00 15.78 -7.31
CA ILE A 107 6.27 15.93 -8.58
C ILE A 107 7.20 16.56 -9.61
N THR A 108 6.95 16.27 -10.88
CA THR A 108 7.60 16.96 -12.00
C THR A 108 6.54 17.72 -12.76
N ILE A 109 6.76 19.02 -12.95
CA ILE A 109 5.88 19.89 -13.72
C ILE A 109 6.64 20.45 -14.93
N ILE A 110 5.91 20.76 -16.00
CA ILE A 110 6.43 21.48 -17.17
C ILE A 110 5.82 22.88 -17.12
N LYS A 111 6.67 23.89 -17.00
CA LYS A 111 6.29 25.32 -16.92
C LYS A 111 6.72 26.07 -18.17
#